data_AF-A0AAW0UGL1-F1
#
_entry.id   AF-A0AAW0UGL1-F1
#
_cell.length_a   1.000
_cell.length_b   1.000
_cell.length_c   1.000
_cell.angle_alpha   90.00
_cell.angle_beta   90.00
_cell.angle_gamma   90.00
#
_symmetry.space_group_name_H-M   'P 1'
#
loop_
_entity.id
_entity.type
_entity.pdbx_description
1 polymer ?
#
loop_
_entity_poly.entity_id
_entity_poly.type
_entity_poly.pdbx_seq_one_letter_code
_entity_poly.pdbx_strand_id
1 'polypeptide(L)'
;MVETVTTAIVDQFESLRKTKAMVVMWTCIFLFLMGLPMCLQGGIYMLELLAFYSAGVSLLILCLFQMIGVMGIFGVRNMFKAVEEMKMRVRLPLRIYWGVTWLCITPTALIVSI
;
A
#
# COMPACT_ATOMS: atom_id res chain seq x y z
N MET A 1 -1.08 4.30 9.63
CA MET A 1 -2.20 3.54 9.02
C MET A 1 -3.49 4.35 8.99
N VAL A 2 -3.95 4.92 10.12
CA VAL A 2 -5.17 5.76 10.07
C VAL A 2 -4.98 6.99 9.16
N GLU A 3 -3.83 7.66 9.25
CA GLU A 3 -3.51 8.79 8.36
C GLU A 3 -3.44 8.39 6.87
N THR A 4 -2.91 7.20 6.56
CA THR A 4 -2.83 6.71 5.18
C THR A 4 -4.22 6.40 4.62
N VAL A 5 -5.11 5.83 5.44
CA VAL A 5 -6.51 5.56 5.08
C VAL A 5 -7.27 6.87 4.86
N THR A 6 -7.17 7.82 5.79
CA THR A 6 -7.88 9.11 5.68
C THR A 6 -7.35 9.94 4.51
N THR A 7 -6.05 9.91 4.25
CA THR A 7 -5.45 10.58 3.09
C THR A 7 -5.94 9.95 1.78
N ALA A 8 -5.97 8.62 1.67
CA ALA A 8 -6.48 7.93 0.48
C ALA A 8 -7.97 8.25 0.20
N ILE A 9 -8.80 8.33 1.24
CA ILE A 9 -10.22 8.70 1.11
C ILE A 9 -10.37 10.15 0.60
N VAL A 10 -9.59 11.07 1.15
CA VAL A 10 -9.62 12.49 0.76
C VAL A 10 -9.07 12.70 -0.65
N ASP A 11 -8.14 11.87 -1.10
CA ASP A 11 -7.56 11.93 -2.45
C ASP A 11 -8.55 11.44 -3.51
N GLN A 12 -9.37 10.44 -3.21
CA GLN A 12 -10.47 9.97 -4.07
C GLN A 12 -11.62 10.98 -4.21
N PHE A 13 -11.88 11.78 -3.16
CA PHE A 13 -12.98 12.74 -3.15
C PHE A 13 -12.51 14.15 -2.76
N GLU A 14 -12.10 14.94 -3.75
CA GLU A 14 -11.65 16.33 -3.55
C GLU A 14 -12.69 17.22 -2.83
N SER A 15 -13.97 16.92 -2.99
CA SER A 15 -15.07 17.64 -2.31
C SER A 15 -14.99 17.55 -0.77
N LEU A 16 -14.47 16.45 -0.23
CA LEU A 16 -14.34 16.24 1.21
C LEU A 16 -13.11 16.92 1.83
N ARG A 17 -12.27 17.60 1.04
CA ARG A 17 -11.08 18.32 1.52
C ARG A 17 -11.42 19.48 2.47
N LYS A 18 -12.63 20.04 2.40
CA LYS A 18 -13.10 21.10 3.33
C LYS A 18 -13.56 20.56 4.69
N THR A 19 -13.91 19.28 4.77
CA THR A 19 -14.48 18.64 5.98
C THR A 19 -13.59 17.51 6.50
N LYS A 20 -12.26 17.64 6.37
CA LYS A 20 -11.29 16.61 6.80
C LYS A 20 -11.51 16.13 8.23
N ALA A 21 -11.82 17.05 9.15
CA ALA A 21 -12.06 16.72 10.55
C ALA A 21 -13.25 15.75 10.72
N MET A 22 -14.32 15.92 9.94
CA MET A 22 -15.50 15.05 10.02
C MET A 22 -15.20 13.66 9.45
N VAL A 23 -14.43 13.56 8.36
CA VAL A 23 -14.01 12.27 7.78
C VAL A 23 -13.16 11.47 8.77
N VAL A 24 -12.22 12.13 9.45
CA VAL A 24 -11.38 11.49 10.48
C VAL A 24 -12.25 10.97 11.63
N MET A 25 -13.19 11.77 12.13
CA MET A 25 -14.10 11.36 13.20
C MET A 25 -14.92 10.12 12.82
N TRP A 26 -15.51 10.11 11.62
CA TRP A 26 -16.25 8.95 11.12
C TRP A 26 -15.38 7.71 10.99
N THR A 27 -14.16 7.87 10.47
CA THR A 27 -13.20 6.76 10.31
C THR A 27 -12.83 6.16 11.67
N CYS A 28 -12.56 7.00 12.67
CA CYS A 28 -12.26 6.56 14.04
C CYS A 28 -13.44 5.83 14.70
N ILE A 29 -14.66 6.34 14.55
CA ILE A 29 -15.87 5.68 15.08
C ILE A 29 -16.08 4.32 14.41
N PHE A 30 -15.91 4.25 13.08
CA PHE A 30 -16.04 3.00 12.34
C PHE A 30 -14.99 1.95 12.77
N LEU A 31 -13.73 2.38 12.89
CA LEU A 31 -12.64 1.53 13.41
C LEU A 31 -12.93 1.03 14.83
N PHE A 32 -13.49 1.87 15.69
CA PHE A 32 -13.88 1.49 17.04
C PHE A 32 -15.00 0.43 17.03
N LEU A 33 -16.04 0.63 16.22
CA LEU A 33 -17.12 -0.36 16.08
C LEU A 33 -16.64 -1.70 15.51
N MET A 34 -15.74 -1.67 14.52
CA MET A 34 -15.14 -2.88 13.95
C MET A 34 -14.17 -3.58 14.92
N GLY A 35 -13.59 -2.85 15.87
CA GLY A 35 -12.73 -3.42 16.92
C GLY A 35 -13.52 -4.10 18.06
N LEU A 36 -14.74 -3.64 18.37
CA LEU A 36 -15.60 -4.23 19.40
C LEU A 36 -15.77 -5.75 19.31
N PRO A 37 -16.11 -6.36 18.14
CA PRO A 37 -16.26 -7.82 18.03
C PRO A 37 -14.97 -8.59 18.34
N MET A 38 -13.79 -7.96 18.17
CA MET A 38 -12.51 -8.59 18.47
C MET A 38 -12.18 -8.63 19.98
N CYS A 39 -12.89 -7.86 20.81
CA CYS A 39 -12.69 -7.83 22.26
C CYS A 39 -13.62 -8.78 23.03
N LEU A 40 -14.57 -9.44 22.36
CA LEU A 40 -15.47 -10.41 22.99
C LEU A 40 -14.78 -11.76 23.26
N GLN A 41 -15.42 -12.65 24.03
CA GLN A 41 -14.87 -13.98 24.40
C GLN A 41 -14.47 -14.86 23.20
N GLY A 42 -15.07 -14.67 22.02
CA GLY A 42 -14.71 -15.35 20.78
C GLY A 42 -13.74 -14.56 19.88
N GLY A 43 -13.29 -13.38 20.32
CA GLY A 43 -12.53 -12.43 19.50
C GLY A 43 -11.15 -12.91 19.08
N ILE A 44 -10.53 -13.80 19.85
CA ILE A 44 -9.21 -14.39 19.54
C ILE A 44 -9.23 -15.12 18.19
N TYR A 45 -10.30 -15.88 17.90
CA TYR A 45 -10.44 -16.58 16.62
C TYR A 45 -10.60 -15.61 15.45
N MET A 46 -11.39 -14.53 15.63
CA MET A 46 -11.52 -13.49 14.62
C MET A 46 -10.19 -12.76 14.40
N LEU A 47 -9.41 -12.52 15.45
CA LEU A 47 -8.12 -11.84 15.39
C LEU A 47 -7.08 -12.71 14.66
N GLU A 48 -7.07 -14.01 14.93
CA GLU A 48 -6.19 -14.97 14.25
C GLU A 48 -6.50 -15.07 12.75
N LEU A 49 -7.79 -15.22 12.39
CA LEU A 49 -8.22 -15.23 10.99
C LEU A 49 -7.87 -13.93 10.26
N LEU A 50 -8.08 -12.78 10.91
CA LEU A 50 -7.73 -11.48 10.35
C LEU A 50 -6.21 -11.35 10.17
N ALA A 51 -5.41 -11.75 11.16
CA ALA A 51 -3.96 -11.68 11.10
C ALA A 51 -3.41 -12.54 9.95
N PHE A 52 -3.93 -13.77 9.78
CA PHE A 52 -3.50 -14.68 8.73
C PHE A 52 -3.91 -14.21 7.33
N TYR A 53 -5.16 -13.77 7.17
CA TYR A 53 -5.70 -13.44 5.84
C TYR A 53 -5.40 -11.99 5.40
N SER A 54 -5.48 -11.02 6.32
CA SER A 54 -5.31 -9.59 6.01
C SER A 54 -3.85 -9.23 5.78
N ALA A 55 -2.95 -9.62 6.69
CA ALA A 55 -1.54 -9.21 6.63
C ALA A 55 -0.65 -10.18 5.83
N GLY A 56 -1.05 -11.46 5.71
CA GLY A 56 -0.31 -12.45 4.95
C GLY A 56 -0.70 -12.46 3.47
N VAL A 57 -1.68 -13.29 3.13
CA VAL A 57 -1.97 -13.67 1.74
C VAL A 57 -2.51 -12.49 0.91
N SER A 58 -3.39 -11.66 1.48
CA SER A 58 -4.02 -10.55 0.73
C SER A 58 -3.01 -9.47 0.33
N LEU A 59 -2.09 -9.10 1.23
CA LEU A 59 -1.05 -8.11 0.94
C LEU A 59 -0.07 -8.60 -0.12
N LEU A 60 0.34 -9.88 -0.05
CA LEU A 60 1.25 -10.47 -1.03
C LEU A 60 0.65 -10.44 -2.43
N ILE A 61 -0.62 -10.82 -2.58
CA ILE A 61 -1.34 -10.76 -3.86
C ILE A 61 -1.45 -9.31 -4.37
N LEU A 62 -1.79 -8.35 -3.50
CA LEU A 62 -1.84 -6.93 -3.87
C LEU A 62 -0.48 -6.41 -4.34
N CYS A 63 0.60 -6.76 -3.65
CA CYS A 63 1.96 -6.40 -4.05
C CYS A 63 2.34 -7.02 -5.38
N LEU A 64 1.98 -8.27 -5.66
CA LEU A 64 2.19 -8.90 -6.97
C LEU A 64 1.50 -8.11 -8.08
N PHE A 65 0.21 -7.79 -7.92
CA PHE A 65 -0.52 -7.00 -8.92
C PHE A 65 0.06 -5.60 -9.12
N GLN A 66 0.46 -4.92 -8.05
CA GLN A 66 1.13 -3.62 -8.13
C GLN A 66 2.45 -3.72 -8.89
N MET A 67 3.26 -4.75 -8.61
CA MET A 67 4.53 -4.96 -9.28
C MET A 67 4.35 -5.29 -10.76
N ILE A 68 3.38 -6.14 -11.11
CA ILE A 68 3.01 -6.42 -12.51
C ILE A 68 2.55 -5.14 -13.22
N GLY A 69 1.73 -4.32 -12.56
CA GLY A 69 1.29 -3.03 -13.10
C GLY A 69 2.44 -2.06 -13.34
N VAL A 70 3.34 -1.90 -12.36
CA VAL A 70 4.48 -0.98 -12.47
C VAL A 70 5.48 -1.45 -13.53
N MET A 71 5.87 -2.72 -13.51
CA MET A 71 6.85 -3.26 -14.46
C MET A 71 6.29 -3.42 -15.87
N GLY A 72 5.03 -3.87 -15.98
CA GLY A 72 4.38 -4.17 -17.26
C GLY A 72 3.79 -2.94 -17.96
N ILE A 73 3.02 -2.11 -17.23
CA ILE A 73 2.30 -0.97 -17.83
C ILE A 73 3.18 0.29 -17.82
N PHE A 74 3.82 0.59 -16.68
CA PHE A 74 4.62 1.81 -16.56
C PHE A 74 5.99 1.63 -17.22
N GLY A 75 6.65 0.49 -17.01
CA GLY A 75 7.96 0.19 -17.56
C GLY A 75 9.10 0.96 -16.88
N VAL A 76 10.23 0.28 -16.68
CA VAL A 76 11.39 0.80 -15.93
C VAL A 76 11.91 2.14 -16.50
N ARG A 77 11.82 2.34 -17.81
CA ARG A 77 12.29 3.57 -18.47
C ARG A 77 11.43 4.79 -18.13
N ASN A 78 10.11 4.63 -18.03
CA ASN A 78 9.22 5.75 -17.70
C ASN A 78 9.28 6.09 -16.21
N MET A 79 9.53 5.09 -15.36
CA MET A 79 9.84 5.32 -13.94
C MET A 79 11.05 6.24 -13.77
N PHE A 80 12.16 5.96 -14.46
CA PHE A 80 13.34 6.82 -14.38
C PHE A 80 13.10 8.22 -14.94
N LYS A 81 12.27 8.33 -15.99
CA LYS A 81 11.88 9.62 -16.55
C LYS A 81 11.04 10.44 -15.55
N ALA A 82 10.11 9.82 -14.83
CA ALA A 82 9.33 10.48 -13.78
C ALA A 82 10.21 10.97 -12.62
N VAL A 83 11.23 10.19 -12.22
CA VAL A 83 12.19 10.61 -11.18
C VAL A 83 13.06 11.79 -11.66
N GLU A 84 13.45 11.79 -12.93
CA GLU A 84 14.20 12.89 -13.54
C GLU A 84 13.35 14.17 -13.65
N GLU A 85 12.06 14.04 -13.96
CA GLU A 85 11.08 15.14 -13.97
C GLU A 85 10.86 15.73 -12.56
N MET A 86 10.98 14.91 -11.50
CA MET A 86 10.97 15.36 -10.09
C MET A 86 12.28 16.06 -9.65
N LYS A 87 13.17 16.42 -10.58
CA LYS A 87 14.48 17.09 -10.35
C LYS A 87 15.48 16.32 -9.49
N MET A 88 15.26 15.03 -9.25
CA MET A 88 16.25 14.18 -8.59
C MET A 88 17.27 13.67 -9.62
N ARG A 89 18.49 14.23 -9.60
CA ARG A 89 19.59 13.73 -10.44
C ARG A 89 20.11 12.40 -9.90
N VAL A 90 19.62 11.30 -10.47
CA VAL A 90 20.10 9.97 -10.16
C VAL A 90 21.33 9.66 -11.00
N ARG A 91 22.46 9.32 -10.37
CA ARG A 91 23.68 8.89 -11.09
C ARG A 91 23.41 7.58 -11.85
N LEU A 92 23.96 7.43 -13.06
CA LEU A 92 23.88 6.22 -13.90
C LEU A 92 24.05 4.87 -13.16
N PRO A 93 25.03 4.68 -12.25
CA PRO A 93 25.15 3.43 -11.50
C PRO A 93 23.97 3.16 -10.56
N LEU A 94 23.42 4.20 -9.92
CA LEU A 94 22.22 4.06 -9.09
C LEU A 94 21.01 3.70 -9.96
N ARG A 95 20.91 4.27 -11.17
CA ARG A 95 19.84 3.94 -12.11
C ARG A 95 19.81 2.45 -12.45
N ILE A 96 20.97 1.84 -12.67
CA ILE A 96 21.07 0.39 -12.96
C ILE A 96 20.73 -0.43 -11.71
N TYR A 97 21.28 -0.05 -10.54
CA TYR A 97 21.00 -0.73 -9.27
C TYR A 97 19.50 -0.74 -8.94
N TRP A 98 18.84 0.43 -9.02
CA TRP A 98 17.41 0.55 -8.76
C TRP A 98 16.56 -0.19 -9.80
N GLY A 99 16.98 -0.19 -11.07
CA GLY A 99 16.32 -0.93 -12.14
C GLY A 99 16.36 -2.44 -11.92
N VAL A 100 17.53 -3.00 -11.58
CA VAL A 100 17.69 -4.42 -11.28
C VAL A 100 16.94 -4.82 -10.01
N THR A 101 16.96 -3.96 -9.00
CA THR A 101 16.24 -4.21 -7.74
C THR A 101 14.74 -4.33 -8.00
N TRP A 102 14.16 -3.41 -8.75
CA TRP A 102 12.72 -3.39 -8.99
C TRP A 102 12.27 -4.44 -10.01
N LEU A 103 13.12 -4.77 -11.00
CA LEU A 103 12.78 -5.74 -12.04
C LEU A 103 12.97 -7.20 -11.60
N CYS A 104 13.99 -7.48 -10.78
CA CYS A 104 14.35 -8.86 -10.40
C CYS A 104 14.21 -9.12 -8.90
N ILE A 105 14.78 -8.26 -8.05
CA ILE A 105 14.88 -8.57 -6.61
C ILE A 105 13.51 -8.51 -5.92
N THR A 106 12.73 -7.46 -6.18
CA THR A 106 11.40 -7.31 -5.57
C THR A 106 10.40 -8.41 -5.97
N PRO A 107 10.23 -8.78 -7.25
CA PRO A 107 9.30 -9.85 -7.61
C PRO A 107 9.78 -11.23 -7.15
N THR A 108 11.09 -11.51 -7.17
CA THR A 108 11.61 -12.79 -6.67
C THR A 108 11.41 -12.92 -5.16
N ALA A 109 11.66 -11.86 -4.39
CA ALA A 109 11.41 -11.86 -2.95
C ALA A 109 9.93 -12.08 -2.62
N LEU A 110 9.01 -11.46 -3.38
CA LEU A 110 7.56 -11.65 -3.21
C LEU A 110 7.11 -13.08 -3.56
N ILE A 111 7.62 -13.66 -4.64
CA ILE A 111 7.29 -15.04 -5.04
C ILE A 111 7.83 -16.06 -4.02
N VAL A 112 9.00 -15.81 -3.44
CA VAL A 112 9.58 -16.71 -2.41
C VAL A 112 8.86 -16.59 -1.06
N SER A 113 8.22 -15.44 -0.78
CA SER A 113 7.51 -15.18 0.48
C SER A 113 6.05 -15.64 0.46
N ILE A 114 5.54 -16.06 -0.70
CA ILE A 114 4.22 -16.67 -0.91
C ILE A 114 4.30 -18.17 -0.66
#